data_AF-A0A1B1HZD4-F1
#
_entry.id   AF-A0A1B1HZD4-F1
#
_cell.length_a   1.000
_cell.length_b   1.000
_cell.length_c   1.000
_cell.angle_alpha   90.00
_cell.angle_beta   90.00
_cell.angle_gamma   90.00
#
_symmetry.space_group_name_H-M   'P 1'
#
loop_
_entity.id
_entity.type
_entity.pdbx_description
1 polymer ?
#
loop_
_entity_poly.entity_id
_entity_poly.type
_entity_poly.pdbx_seq_one_letter_code
_entity_poly.pdbx_strand_id
1 'polypeptide(L)'
;METEAAASAAAVQAVGFIHPVMADVMTILSFVLVVAAVAIAAVATHYAWRQTGGTVDVIEGHVSWLRTEAERLSAEIQASVAKDSQTAEELARLKEQIAQMEIRLVQVEALAKKFAADIEELKERPAAAPPPEPEPAPEPEPAPEPEPEEEIDLDALLESKPIWQDLLDDYHALRETFSPERGAEMCAPIIDKYALHLLICADHAAVENGKAMPKFEEVDDVGEATFWAYDIPGQPNDFAVIPSPMFPYDQKMHEEAGMKETFAARYEAGKSYDKLTVDMPALFSLRKDKWNIEQPGLLKLEG
;
A
#
# COMPACT_ATOMS: atom_id res chain seq x y z
N MET A 1 -81.10 60.03 68.60
CA MET A 1 -80.33 58.80 68.90
C MET A 1 -80.81 57.60 68.05
N GLU A 2 -81.09 57.77 66.75
CA GLU A 2 -81.35 56.61 65.86
C GLU A 2 -80.63 56.70 64.50
N THR A 3 -79.86 57.76 64.25
CA THR A 3 -79.17 57.98 62.97
C THR A 3 -77.70 57.57 62.96
N GLU A 4 -77.07 57.29 64.12
CA GLU A 4 -75.68 56.83 64.20
C GLU A 4 -75.53 55.29 64.18
N ALA A 5 -76.56 54.54 64.57
CA ALA A 5 -76.54 53.08 64.55
C ALA A 5 -76.71 52.50 63.13
N ALA A 6 -77.37 53.23 62.22
CA ALA A 6 -77.56 52.78 60.83
C ALA A 6 -76.32 53.00 59.95
N ALA A 7 -75.56 54.08 60.18
CA ALA A 7 -74.35 54.38 59.42
C ALA A 7 -73.19 53.42 59.75
N SER A 8 -73.09 52.98 61.01
CA SER A 8 -72.07 52.02 61.45
C SER A 8 -72.36 50.60 60.95
N ALA A 9 -73.63 50.19 60.80
CA ALA A 9 -73.99 48.90 60.20
C ALA A 9 -73.74 48.85 58.68
N ALA A 10 -73.98 49.96 57.95
CA ALA A 10 -73.72 50.04 56.51
C ALA A 10 -72.21 50.09 56.17
N ALA A 11 -71.40 50.71 57.04
CA ALA A 11 -69.94 50.75 56.85
C ALA A 11 -69.27 49.38 57.08
N VAL A 12 -69.80 48.55 57.99
CA VAL A 12 -69.27 47.20 58.24
C VAL A 12 -69.62 46.24 57.09
N GLN A 13 -70.71 46.46 56.36
CA GLN A 13 -71.06 45.63 55.19
C GLN A 13 -70.33 46.02 53.89
N ALA A 14 -69.82 47.25 53.77
CA ALA A 14 -69.09 47.69 52.58
C ALA A 14 -67.58 47.30 52.57
N VAL A 15 -66.97 47.05 53.74
CA VAL A 15 -65.56 46.62 53.83
C VAL A 15 -65.39 45.12 53.53
N GLY A 16 -66.47 44.33 53.52
CA GLY A 16 -66.43 42.89 53.25
C GLY A 16 -66.37 42.48 51.77
N PHE A 17 -66.58 43.40 50.82
CA PHE A 17 -66.77 43.02 49.41
C PHE A 17 -65.60 43.34 48.46
N ILE A 18 -64.62 44.18 48.84
CA ILE A 18 -63.51 44.55 47.94
C ILE A 18 -62.27 43.65 48.14
N HIS A 19 -62.12 43.03 49.31
CA HIS A 19 -61.00 42.13 49.60
C HIS A 19 -61.01 40.77 48.86
N PRO A 20 -62.16 40.12 48.55
CA PRO A 20 -62.14 38.85 47.83
C PRO A 20 -61.83 39.02 46.34
N VAL A 21 -62.31 40.08 45.69
CA VAL A 21 -62.13 40.26 44.23
C VAL A 21 -60.68 40.60 43.86
N MET A 22 -59.99 41.45 44.65
CA MET A 22 -58.57 41.73 44.41
C MET A 22 -57.67 40.52 44.68
N ALA A 23 -58.01 39.70 45.68
CA ALA A 23 -57.33 38.43 45.93
C ALA A 23 -57.55 37.46 44.75
N ASP A 24 -58.77 37.39 44.22
CA ASP A 24 -59.11 36.51 43.09
C ASP A 24 -58.43 36.95 41.78
N VAL A 25 -58.31 38.26 41.54
CA VAL A 25 -57.57 38.78 40.38
C VAL A 25 -56.07 38.45 40.50
N MET A 26 -55.50 38.57 41.69
CA MET A 26 -54.09 38.23 41.93
C MET A 26 -53.83 36.72 41.78
N THR A 27 -54.74 35.86 42.25
CA THR A 27 -54.62 34.41 42.09
C THR A 27 -54.78 33.99 40.63
N ILE A 28 -55.71 34.60 39.88
CA ILE A 28 -55.88 34.33 38.45
C ILE A 28 -54.62 34.77 37.68
N LEU A 29 -54.08 35.97 37.94
CA LEU A 29 -52.84 36.43 37.30
C LEU A 29 -51.64 35.53 37.64
N SER A 30 -51.53 35.09 38.89
CA SER A 30 -50.49 34.14 39.31
C SER A 30 -50.63 32.81 38.57
N PHE A 31 -51.84 32.28 38.43
CA PHE A 31 -52.10 31.04 37.72
C PHE A 31 -51.74 31.14 36.23
N VAL A 32 -52.08 32.26 35.58
CA VAL A 32 -51.70 32.53 34.18
C VAL A 32 -50.18 32.58 34.02
N LEU A 33 -49.48 33.23 34.94
CA LEU A 33 -48.01 33.29 34.91
C LEU A 33 -47.37 31.92 35.12
N VAL A 34 -47.92 31.09 36.02
CA VAL A 34 -47.45 29.71 36.23
C VAL A 34 -47.68 28.87 34.98
N VAL A 35 -48.87 28.94 34.37
CA VAL A 35 -49.18 28.21 33.12
C VAL A 35 -48.25 28.67 31.99
N ALA A 36 -47.99 29.97 31.86
CA ALA A 36 -47.05 30.48 30.87
C ALA A 36 -45.62 29.99 31.11
N ALA A 37 -45.15 29.96 32.36
CA ALA A 37 -43.83 29.44 32.71
C ALA A 37 -43.70 27.93 32.40
N VAL A 38 -44.75 27.15 32.72
CA VAL A 38 -44.80 25.71 32.40
C VAL A 38 -44.80 25.49 30.88
N ALA A 39 -45.53 26.29 30.12
CA ALA A 39 -45.53 26.21 28.65
C ALA A 39 -44.15 26.54 28.07
N ILE A 40 -43.48 27.58 28.58
CA ILE A 40 -42.12 27.94 28.15
C ILE A 40 -41.13 26.81 28.50
N ALA A 41 -41.24 26.21 29.69
CA ALA A 41 -40.39 25.09 30.09
C ALA A 41 -40.64 23.83 29.24
N ALA A 42 -41.89 23.54 28.89
CA ALA A 42 -42.27 22.43 28.01
C ALA A 42 -41.73 22.64 26.59
N VAL A 43 -41.79 23.88 26.08
CA VAL A 43 -41.22 24.24 24.79
C VAL A 43 -39.69 24.14 24.83
N ALA A 44 -39.04 24.64 25.88
CA ALA A 44 -37.58 24.55 26.02
C ALA A 44 -37.09 23.10 26.11
N THR A 45 -37.80 22.23 26.83
CA THR A 45 -37.49 20.79 26.89
C THR A 45 -37.75 20.08 25.55
N HIS A 46 -38.82 20.45 24.82
CA HIS A 46 -39.09 19.95 23.48
C HIS A 46 -38.02 20.38 22.46
N TYR A 47 -37.57 21.64 22.52
CA TYR A 47 -36.49 22.15 21.66
C TYR A 47 -35.13 21.55 22.03
N ALA A 48 -34.85 21.32 23.32
CA ALA A 48 -33.65 20.63 23.77
C ALA A 48 -33.62 19.19 23.21
N TRP A 49 -34.73 18.46 23.27
CA TRP A 49 -34.87 17.13 22.66
C TRP A 49 -34.66 17.13 21.14
N ARG A 50 -35.16 18.16 20.45
CA ARG A 50 -34.95 18.34 19.00
C ARG A 50 -33.50 18.68 18.63
N GLN A 51 -32.79 19.45 19.45
CA GLN A 51 -31.39 19.79 19.20
C GLN A 51 -30.41 18.67 19.59
N THR A 52 -30.78 17.80 20.53
CA THR A 52 -29.96 16.63 20.89
C THR A 52 -30.19 15.42 19.99
N GLY A 53 -31.00 15.53 18.93
CA GLY A 53 -31.14 14.51 17.87
C GLY A 53 -31.17 13.11 18.45
N GLY A 54 -32.31 12.75 19.04
CA GLY A 54 -32.53 11.52 19.80
C GLY A 54 -31.63 10.37 19.35
N THR A 55 -30.94 9.77 20.32
CA THR A 55 -29.94 8.69 20.24
C THR A 55 -30.24 7.54 19.27
N VAL A 56 -31.47 7.47 18.74
CA VAL A 56 -31.95 6.53 17.72
C VAL A 56 -31.29 6.76 16.36
N ASP A 57 -31.10 8.00 15.88
CA ASP A 57 -30.46 8.26 14.57
C ASP A 57 -28.97 7.86 14.56
N VAL A 58 -28.27 8.06 15.69
CA VAL A 58 -26.86 7.65 15.85
C VAL A 58 -26.74 6.13 15.92
N ILE A 59 -27.69 5.45 16.59
CA ILE A 59 -27.72 3.98 16.66
C ILE A 59 -28.08 3.39 15.28
N GLU A 60 -28.98 4.00 14.52
CA GLU A 60 -29.34 3.56 13.16
C GLU A 60 -28.18 3.78 12.16
N GLY A 61 -27.42 4.87 12.32
CA GLY A 61 -26.15 5.09 11.61
C GLY A 61 -25.07 4.06 11.96
N HIS A 62 -24.92 3.68 13.23
CA HIS A 62 -23.97 2.64 13.63
C HIS A 62 -24.41 1.23 13.18
N VAL A 63 -25.71 0.92 13.17
CA VAL A 63 -26.23 -0.37 12.70
C VAL A 63 -26.13 -0.50 11.18
N SER A 64 -26.38 0.57 10.43
CA SER A 64 -26.18 0.59 8.98
C SER A 64 -24.71 0.46 8.62
N TRP A 65 -23.82 1.16 9.32
CA TRP A 65 -22.38 1.01 9.17
C TRP A 65 -21.91 -0.42 9.51
N LEU A 66 -22.35 -1.01 10.62
CA LEU A 66 -22.01 -2.39 10.99
C LEU A 66 -22.51 -3.40 9.94
N ARG A 67 -23.66 -3.16 9.31
CA ARG A 67 -24.18 -4.02 8.25
C ARG A 67 -23.34 -3.92 6.98
N THR A 68 -22.98 -2.71 6.56
CA THR A 68 -22.10 -2.49 5.40
C THR A 68 -20.71 -3.07 5.65
N GLU A 69 -20.16 -2.92 6.86
CA GLU A 69 -18.86 -3.48 7.21
C GLU A 69 -18.90 -5.01 7.30
N ALA A 70 -19.99 -5.59 7.79
CA ALA A 70 -20.18 -7.05 7.77
C ALA A 70 -20.28 -7.61 6.35
N GLU A 71 -20.97 -6.92 5.44
CA GLU A 71 -21.04 -7.29 4.02
C GLU A 71 -19.67 -7.15 3.33
N ARG A 72 -18.91 -6.09 3.65
CA ARG A 72 -17.54 -5.89 3.17
C ARG A 72 -16.61 -7.03 3.63
N LEU A 73 -16.64 -7.35 4.93
CA LEU A 73 -15.81 -8.40 5.50
C LEU A 73 -16.20 -9.79 4.96
N SER A 74 -17.50 -10.03 4.73
CA SER A 74 -17.97 -11.26 4.09
C SER A 74 -17.48 -11.38 2.64
N ALA A 75 -17.48 -10.28 1.88
CA ALA A 75 -16.96 -10.28 0.51
C ALA A 75 -15.43 -10.50 0.49
N GLU A 76 -14.71 -9.93 1.45
CA GLU A 76 -13.26 -10.10 1.61
C GLU A 76 -12.89 -11.55 1.98
N ILE A 77 -13.65 -12.21 2.86
CA ILE A 77 -13.49 -13.64 3.19
C ILE A 77 -13.81 -14.53 1.98
N GLN A 78 -14.87 -14.24 1.21
CA GLN A 78 -15.17 -15.01 0.00
C GLN A 78 -14.09 -14.84 -1.07
N ALA A 79 -13.54 -13.64 -1.22
CA ALA A 79 -12.43 -13.37 -2.12
C ALA A 79 -11.15 -14.09 -1.67
N SER A 80 -10.86 -14.15 -0.36
CA SER A 80 -9.70 -14.90 0.15
C SER A 80 -9.86 -16.40 -0.08
N VAL A 81 -11.04 -16.97 0.17
CA VAL A 81 -11.32 -18.39 -0.09
C VAL A 81 -11.24 -18.73 -1.57
N ALA A 82 -11.73 -17.85 -2.45
CA ALA A 82 -11.59 -18.01 -3.89
C ALA A 82 -10.11 -17.98 -4.32
N LYS A 83 -9.31 -17.06 -3.77
CA LYS A 83 -7.87 -16.98 -4.03
C LYS A 83 -7.13 -18.23 -3.54
N ASP A 84 -7.48 -18.76 -2.38
CA ASP A 84 -6.91 -20.01 -1.85
C ASP A 84 -7.30 -21.23 -2.70
N SER A 85 -8.50 -21.24 -3.27
CA SER A 85 -8.90 -22.30 -4.21
C SER A 85 -8.15 -22.20 -5.55
N GLN A 86 -7.93 -20.99 -6.06
CA GLN A 86 -7.14 -20.76 -7.28
C GLN A 86 -5.67 -21.15 -7.08
N THR A 87 -5.08 -20.82 -5.93
CA THR A 87 -3.69 -21.24 -5.63
C THR A 87 -3.58 -22.75 -5.47
N ALA A 88 -4.59 -23.42 -4.91
CA ALA A 88 -4.64 -24.88 -4.84
C ALA A 88 -4.73 -25.54 -6.23
N GLU A 89 -5.53 -24.98 -7.14
CA GLU A 89 -5.64 -25.45 -8.53
C GLU A 89 -4.33 -25.24 -9.31
N GLU A 90 -3.68 -24.08 -9.15
CA GLU A 90 -2.38 -23.79 -9.77
C GLU A 90 -1.29 -24.74 -9.26
N LEU A 91 -1.26 -25.02 -7.95
CA LEU A 91 -0.33 -26.00 -7.37
C LEU A 91 -0.58 -27.42 -7.89
N ALA A 92 -1.84 -27.82 -8.08
CA ALA A 92 -2.17 -29.11 -8.66
C ALA A 92 -1.70 -29.20 -10.13
N ARG A 93 -1.92 -28.13 -10.91
CA ARG A 93 -1.46 -28.04 -12.31
C ARG A 93 0.06 -28.06 -12.43
N LEU A 94 0.75 -27.35 -11.54
CA LEU A 94 2.21 -27.31 -11.51
C LEU A 94 2.81 -28.68 -11.17
N LYS A 95 2.21 -29.41 -10.21
CA LYS A 95 2.61 -30.79 -9.89
C LYS A 95 2.43 -31.74 -11.07
N GLU A 96 1.32 -31.62 -11.81
CA GLU A 96 1.10 -32.41 -13.02
C GLU A 96 2.13 -32.08 -14.12
N GLN A 97 2.47 -30.80 -14.30
CA GLN A 97 3.52 -30.39 -15.23
C GLN A 97 4.90 -30.94 -14.85
N ILE A 98 5.24 -30.95 -13.55
CA ILE A 98 6.49 -31.53 -13.05
C ILE A 98 6.53 -33.04 -13.35
N ALA A 99 5.45 -33.78 -13.04
CA ALA A 99 5.36 -35.20 -13.35
C ALA A 99 5.49 -35.48 -14.87
N GLN A 100 4.89 -34.64 -15.70
CA GLN A 100 5.01 -34.75 -17.16
C GLN A 100 6.45 -34.47 -17.64
N MET A 101 7.15 -33.50 -17.05
CA MET A 101 8.54 -33.20 -17.37
C MET A 101 9.47 -34.34 -16.96
N GLU A 102 9.27 -34.95 -15.80
CA GLU A 102 10.03 -36.12 -15.35
C GLU A 102 9.91 -37.29 -16.35
N ILE A 103 8.69 -37.55 -16.85
CA ILE A 103 8.47 -38.59 -17.88
C ILE A 103 9.21 -38.24 -19.17
N ARG A 104 9.16 -36.99 -19.62
CA ARG A 104 9.89 -36.55 -20.82
C ARG A 104 11.41 -36.67 -20.64
N LEU A 105 11.92 -36.37 -19.45
CA LEU A 105 13.34 -36.49 -19.12
C LEU A 105 13.81 -37.95 -19.23
N VAL A 106 13.04 -38.90 -18.69
CA VAL A 106 13.32 -40.34 -18.81
C VAL A 106 13.30 -40.79 -20.28
N GLN A 107 12.37 -40.27 -21.10
CA GLN A 107 12.33 -40.57 -22.53
C GLN A 107 13.55 -40.03 -23.28
N VAL A 108 13.99 -38.81 -22.96
CA VAL A 108 15.18 -38.19 -23.55
C VAL A 108 16.44 -38.95 -23.12
N GLU A 109 16.55 -39.36 -21.87
CA GLU A 109 17.67 -40.17 -21.38
C GLU A 109 17.74 -41.53 -22.11
N ALA A 110 16.59 -42.19 -22.31
CA ALA A 110 16.54 -43.44 -23.06
C ALA A 110 16.91 -43.25 -24.54
N LEU A 111 16.52 -42.13 -25.15
CA LEU A 111 16.89 -41.77 -26.51
C LEU A 111 18.40 -41.46 -26.60
N ALA A 112 18.96 -40.72 -25.65
CA ALA A 112 20.39 -40.45 -25.58
C ALA A 112 21.23 -41.74 -25.45
N LYS A 113 20.78 -42.71 -24.64
CA LYS A 113 21.43 -44.03 -24.55
C LYS A 113 21.40 -44.80 -25.87
N LYS A 114 20.29 -44.72 -26.62
CA LYS A 114 20.21 -45.32 -27.97
C LYS A 114 21.16 -44.64 -28.95
N PHE A 115 21.19 -43.32 -28.98
CA PHE A 115 22.12 -42.58 -29.83
C PHE A 115 23.59 -42.86 -29.47
N ALA A 116 23.91 -42.98 -28.19
CA ALA A 116 25.25 -43.37 -27.75
C ALA A 116 25.64 -44.77 -28.26
N ALA A 117 24.72 -45.74 -28.18
CA ALA A 117 24.93 -47.09 -28.71
C ALA A 117 25.06 -47.12 -30.25
N ASP A 118 24.23 -46.35 -30.96
CA ASP A 118 24.29 -46.24 -32.43
C ASP A 118 25.62 -45.61 -32.88
N ILE A 119 26.15 -44.63 -32.15
CA ILE A 119 27.46 -44.02 -32.42
C ILE A 119 28.59 -45.02 -32.20
N GLU A 120 28.50 -45.84 -31.15
CA GLU A 120 29.48 -46.88 -30.85
C GLU A 120 29.47 -48.00 -31.92
N GLU A 121 28.29 -48.46 -32.35
CA GLU A 121 28.13 -49.42 -33.44
C GLU A 121 28.66 -48.88 -34.79
N LEU A 122 28.40 -47.60 -35.08
CA LEU A 122 28.96 -46.93 -36.26
C LEU A 122 30.48 -46.82 -36.22
N LYS A 123 31.07 -46.77 -35.03
CA LYS A 123 32.53 -46.74 -34.81
C LYS A 123 33.16 -48.13 -34.94
N GLU A 124 32.42 -49.19 -34.64
CA GLU A 124 32.85 -50.59 -34.82
C GLU A 124 32.67 -51.10 -36.26
N ARG A 125 31.82 -50.47 -37.07
CA ARG A 125 31.69 -50.80 -38.50
C ARG A 125 32.99 -50.45 -39.23
N PRO A 126 33.61 -51.39 -39.99
CA PRO A 126 34.83 -51.08 -40.73
C PRO A 126 34.54 -49.96 -41.72
N ALA A 127 35.30 -48.88 -41.65
CA ALA A 127 35.28 -47.83 -42.66
C ALA A 127 35.55 -48.49 -44.02
N ALA A 128 34.62 -48.37 -44.97
CA ALA A 128 34.91 -48.68 -46.36
C ALA A 128 36.08 -47.80 -46.78
N ALA A 129 37.14 -48.43 -47.30
CA ALA A 129 38.42 -47.80 -47.60
C ALA A 129 38.23 -46.47 -48.37
N PRO A 130 38.84 -45.36 -47.89
CA PRO A 130 38.88 -44.14 -48.66
C PRO A 130 39.76 -44.34 -49.92
N PRO A 131 39.49 -43.62 -51.02
CA PRO A 131 40.37 -43.60 -52.19
C PRO A 131 41.77 -43.04 -51.79
N PRO A 132 42.83 -43.30 -52.59
CA PRO A 132 44.20 -43.00 -52.21
C PRO A 132 44.41 -41.52 -51.87
N GLU A 133 45.13 -41.28 -50.78
CA GLU A 133 45.48 -39.97 -50.23
C GLU A 133 46.26 -39.10 -51.25
N PRO A 134 45.87 -37.82 -51.46
CA PRO A 134 46.79 -36.81 -51.96
C PRO A 134 47.82 -36.44 -50.87
N GLU A 135 48.97 -35.95 -51.33
CA GLU A 135 50.18 -35.53 -50.59
C GLU A 135 49.94 -34.90 -49.20
N PRO A 136 50.88 -35.08 -48.25
CA PRO A 136 50.69 -34.68 -46.85
C PRO A 136 50.46 -33.16 -46.76
N ALA A 137 49.24 -32.79 -46.35
CA ALA A 137 48.97 -31.47 -45.83
C ALA A 137 49.80 -31.26 -44.54
N PRO A 138 50.26 -30.02 -44.26
CA PRO A 138 51.02 -29.72 -43.05
C PRO A 138 50.21 -30.12 -41.81
N GLU A 139 50.91 -30.63 -40.79
CA GLU A 139 50.34 -31.02 -39.50
C GLU A 139 49.38 -29.92 -38.98
N PRO A 140 48.16 -30.27 -38.57
CA PRO A 140 47.28 -29.31 -37.93
C PRO A 140 47.94 -28.84 -36.64
N GLU A 141 48.00 -27.52 -36.45
CA GLU A 141 48.40 -26.90 -35.19
C GLU A 141 47.60 -27.54 -34.03
N PRO A 142 48.22 -27.68 -32.84
CA PRO A 142 47.54 -28.28 -31.69
C PRO A 142 46.22 -27.57 -31.45
N ALA A 143 45.13 -28.32 -31.33
CA ALA A 143 43.88 -27.77 -30.84
C ALA A 143 44.17 -27.05 -29.50
N PRO A 144 43.67 -25.82 -29.30
CA PRO A 144 43.85 -25.13 -28.03
C PRO A 144 43.34 -26.04 -26.92
N GLU A 145 44.14 -26.18 -25.85
CA GLU A 145 43.69 -26.81 -24.61
C GLU A 145 42.34 -26.21 -24.23
N PRO A 146 41.37 -27.00 -23.75
CA PRO A 146 40.13 -26.45 -23.24
C PRO A 146 40.50 -25.39 -22.21
N GLU A 147 40.04 -24.16 -22.42
CA GLU A 147 40.11 -23.11 -21.41
C GLU A 147 39.60 -23.74 -20.11
N PRO A 148 40.32 -23.63 -18.99
CA PRO A 148 39.84 -24.15 -17.73
C PRO A 148 38.43 -23.59 -17.53
N GLU A 149 37.45 -24.47 -17.37
CA GLU A 149 36.14 -24.08 -16.88
C GLU A 149 36.41 -23.22 -15.65
N GLU A 150 36.19 -21.92 -15.74
CA GLU A 150 36.32 -21.02 -14.60
C GLU A 150 35.38 -21.60 -13.55
N GLU A 151 35.95 -22.27 -12.54
CA GLU A 151 35.25 -22.67 -11.35
C GLU A 151 34.67 -21.37 -10.79
N ILE A 152 33.39 -21.15 -11.08
CA ILE A 152 32.65 -19.99 -10.59
C ILE A 152 32.80 -20.05 -9.08
N ASP A 153 33.62 -19.16 -8.54
CA ASP A 153 33.90 -19.07 -7.11
C ASP A 153 32.60 -18.69 -6.41
N LEU A 154 31.87 -19.73 -5.98
CA LEU A 154 30.57 -19.61 -5.38
C LEU A 154 30.64 -18.87 -4.04
N ASP A 155 31.80 -18.94 -3.37
CA ASP A 155 32.10 -18.19 -2.15
C ASP A 155 32.33 -16.70 -2.47
N ALA A 156 33.03 -16.37 -3.56
CA ALA A 156 33.15 -14.97 -4.01
C ALA A 156 31.82 -14.35 -4.47
N LEU A 157 30.91 -15.13 -5.06
CA LEU A 157 29.55 -14.68 -5.38
C LEU A 157 28.71 -14.44 -4.11
N LEU A 158 28.85 -15.28 -3.09
CA LEU A 158 28.18 -15.11 -1.79
C LEU A 158 28.73 -13.92 -0.98
N GLU A 159 30.00 -13.57 -1.18
CA GLU A 159 30.64 -12.39 -0.58
C GLU A 159 30.48 -11.10 -1.40
N SER A 160 29.98 -11.20 -2.63
CA SER A 160 29.81 -10.05 -3.51
C SER A 160 28.72 -9.10 -2.98
N LYS A 161 29.12 -7.86 -2.68
CA LYS A 161 28.18 -6.80 -2.31
C LYS A 161 27.10 -6.66 -3.40
N PRO A 162 25.83 -6.47 -3.04
CA PRO A 162 24.78 -6.23 -4.03
C PRO A 162 25.12 -5.01 -4.88
N ILE A 163 24.75 -5.02 -6.15
CA ILE A 163 25.19 -4.02 -7.14
C ILE A 163 24.77 -2.59 -6.75
N TRP A 164 23.67 -2.46 -6.01
CA TRP A 164 23.13 -1.19 -5.51
C TRP A 164 23.68 -0.76 -4.14
N GLN A 165 24.63 -1.50 -3.54
CA GLN A 165 25.13 -1.18 -2.19
C GLN A 165 25.77 0.21 -2.13
N ASP A 166 26.61 0.56 -3.12
CA ASP A 166 27.27 1.86 -3.14
C ASP A 166 26.26 3.01 -3.29
N LEU A 167 25.17 2.80 -4.05
CA LEU A 167 24.06 3.76 -4.15
C LEU A 167 23.39 3.96 -2.78
N LEU A 168 23.12 2.88 -2.06
CA LEU A 168 22.50 2.96 -0.73
C LEU A 168 23.39 3.69 0.27
N ASP A 169 24.69 3.37 0.28
CA ASP A 169 25.66 4.00 1.19
C ASP A 169 25.71 5.52 0.95
N ASP A 170 25.80 5.95 -0.32
CA ASP A 170 25.76 7.37 -0.69
C ASP A 170 24.41 8.03 -0.38
N TYR A 171 23.31 7.32 -0.61
CA TYR A 171 21.95 7.80 -0.31
C TYR A 171 21.73 7.99 1.20
N HIS A 172 22.23 7.07 2.05
CA HIS A 172 22.15 7.23 3.50
C HIS A 172 23.05 8.38 3.98
N ALA A 173 24.24 8.54 3.41
CA ALA A 173 25.11 9.68 3.70
C ALA A 173 24.46 11.02 3.31
N LEU A 174 23.76 11.06 2.17
CA LEU A 174 22.97 12.20 1.74
C LEU A 174 21.85 12.51 2.76
N ARG A 175 21.07 11.49 3.16
CA ARG A 175 19.96 11.65 4.13
C ARG A 175 20.39 12.20 5.48
N GLU A 176 21.56 11.82 5.99
CA GLU A 176 22.08 12.33 7.28
C GLU A 176 22.38 13.84 7.27
N THR A 177 22.72 14.39 6.10
CA THR A 177 23.03 15.83 5.93
C THR A 177 21.93 16.59 5.19
N PHE A 178 20.81 15.92 4.88
CA PHE A 178 19.79 16.43 3.99
C PHE A 178 19.06 17.65 4.57
N SER A 179 18.90 18.68 3.73
CA SER A 179 18.13 19.87 4.06
C SER A 179 17.09 20.13 2.96
N PRO A 180 15.79 20.23 3.29
CA PRO A 180 14.75 20.48 2.30
C PRO A 180 14.95 21.76 1.48
N GLU A 181 15.53 22.81 2.09
CA GLU A 181 15.75 24.12 1.43
C GLU A 181 16.74 24.03 0.26
N ARG A 182 17.70 23.09 0.34
CA ARG A 182 18.71 22.84 -0.69
C ARG A 182 18.61 21.44 -1.27
N GLY A 183 17.44 20.80 -1.11
CA GLY A 183 17.25 19.39 -1.43
C GLY A 183 17.60 19.07 -2.87
N ALA A 184 17.09 19.84 -3.83
CA ALA A 184 17.37 19.63 -5.26
C ALA A 184 18.87 19.73 -5.60
N GLU A 185 19.57 20.74 -5.06
CA GLU A 185 21.01 20.91 -5.25
C GLU A 185 21.82 19.75 -4.65
N MET A 186 21.36 19.21 -3.52
CA MET A 186 22.01 18.09 -2.85
C MET A 186 21.72 16.74 -3.52
N CYS A 187 20.58 16.61 -4.20
CA CYS A 187 20.21 15.39 -4.92
C CYS A 187 20.88 15.30 -6.29
N ALA A 188 21.14 16.43 -6.97
CA ALA A 188 21.73 16.43 -8.31
C ALA A 188 23.03 15.59 -8.44
N PRO A 189 24.02 15.67 -7.51
CA PRO A 189 25.24 14.88 -7.62
C PRO A 189 25.02 13.37 -7.58
N ILE A 190 24.09 12.88 -6.76
CA ILE A 190 23.80 11.44 -6.67
C ILE A 190 22.99 10.97 -7.88
N ILE A 191 22.02 11.78 -8.33
CA ILE A 191 21.22 11.50 -9.52
C ILE A 191 22.13 11.40 -10.74
N ASP A 192 23.03 12.36 -10.93
CA ASP A 192 23.97 12.38 -12.06
C ASP A 192 25.00 11.23 -11.97
N LYS A 193 25.52 10.93 -10.77
CA LYS A 193 26.52 9.87 -10.56
C LYS A 193 25.99 8.49 -10.94
N TYR A 194 24.73 8.20 -10.61
CA TYR A 194 24.11 6.90 -10.82
C TYR A 194 23.12 6.88 -12.00
N ALA A 195 22.98 7.99 -12.73
CA ALA A 195 22.01 8.18 -13.81
C ALA A 195 20.58 7.74 -13.38
N LEU A 196 20.12 8.25 -12.23
CA LEU A 196 18.85 7.82 -11.65
C LEU A 196 17.67 8.32 -12.48
N HIS A 197 16.73 7.42 -12.78
CA HIS A 197 15.43 7.77 -13.33
C HIS A 197 14.53 8.25 -12.22
N LEU A 198 13.90 9.40 -12.41
CA LEU A 198 13.03 10.01 -11.42
C LEU A 198 11.59 9.60 -11.73
N LEU A 199 10.93 8.97 -10.76
CA LEU A 199 9.59 8.42 -10.94
C LEU A 199 8.58 9.05 -9.98
N ILE A 200 7.35 9.20 -10.46
CA ILE A 200 6.18 9.56 -9.66
C ILE A 200 5.12 8.47 -9.76
N CYS A 201 4.40 8.20 -8.67
CA CYS A 201 3.20 7.37 -8.75
C CYS A 201 2.04 8.19 -9.34
N ALA A 202 1.69 7.91 -10.59
CA ALA A 202 0.62 8.61 -11.30
C ALA A 202 -0.77 8.08 -10.91
N ASP A 203 -0.88 6.77 -10.60
CA ASP A 203 -2.14 6.14 -10.21
C ASP A 203 -1.87 5.01 -9.21
N HIS A 204 -1.98 5.32 -7.92
CA HIS A 204 -1.77 4.36 -6.83
C HIS A 204 -2.92 3.34 -6.70
N ALA A 205 -4.12 3.69 -7.16
CA ALA A 205 -5.32 2.87 -7.03
C ALA A 205 -5.60 2.04 -8.29
N ALA A 206 -4.71 2.06 -9.29
CA ALA A 206 -4.90 1.35 -10.53
C ALA A 206 -4.99 -0.17 -10.28
N VAL A 207 -5.99 -0.79 -10.90
CA VAL A 207 -6.20 -2.24 -10.83
C VAL A 207 -6.11 -2.80 -12.24
N GLU A 208 -5.05 -3.56 -12.54
CA GLU A 208 -4.90 -4.26 -13.82
C GLU A 208 -5.11 -5.77 -13.58
N ASN A 209 -6.06 -6.37 -14.29
CA ASN A 209 -6.46 -7.78 -14.11
C ASN A 209 -6.88 -8.16 -12.67
N GLY A 210 -7.52 -7.24 -11.93
CA GLY A 210 -7.97 -7.48 -10.56
C GLY A 210 -6.87 -7.45 -9.49
N LYS A 211 -5.62 -7.12 -9.88
CA LYS A 211 -4.51 -6.87 -8.95
C LYS A 211 -4.25 -5.37 -8.87
N ALA A 212 -4.09 -4.84 -7.66
CA ALA A 212 -3.60 -3.48 -7.46
C ALA A 212 -2.19 -3.40 -8.06
N MET A 213 -2.04 -2.57 -9.09
CA MET A 213 -0.82 -2.40 -9.85
C MET A 213 -0.62 -0.91 -10.04
N PRO A 214 0.01 -0.23 -9.08
CA PRO A 214 0.22 1.20 -9.15
C PRO A 214 1.00 1.56 -10.42
N LYS A 215 0.62 2.66 -11.05
CA LYS A 215 1.31 3.15 -12.25
C LYS A 215 2.35 4.19 -11.86
N PHE A 216 3.52 4.05 -12.46
CA PHE A 216 4.62 4.98 -12.31
C PHE A 216 4.95 5.61 -13.65
N GLU A 217 5.29 6.88 -13.61
CA GLU A 217 5.71 7.67 -14.77
C GLU A 217 7.06 8.32 -14.46
N GLU A 218 7.89 8.45 -15.50
CA GLU A 218 9.15 9.20 -15.41
C GLU A 218 8.86 10.70 -15.44
N VAL A 219 9.57 11.44 -14.58
CA VAL A 219 9.50 12.90 -14.47
C VAL A 219 10.90 13.48 -14.53
N ASP A 220 11.04 14.74 -14.93
CA ASP A 220 12.34 15.42 -14.93
C ASP A 220 12.59 16.24 -13.65
N ASP A 221 11.54 16.46 -12.84
CA ASP A 221 11.61 17.30 -11.63
C ASP A 221 11.88 16.46 -10.37
N VAL A 222 13.03 16.69 -9.75
CA VAL A 222 13.43 16.08 -8.47
C VAL A 222 12.44 16.41 -7.34
N GLY A 223 11.81 17.59 -7.41
CA GLY A 223 10.81 18.06 -6.45
C GLY A 223 9.42 17.45 -6.65
N GLU A 224 9.19 16.69 -7.72
CA GLU A 224 7.94 15.93 -7.96
C GLU A 224 8.18 14.42 -7.83
N ALA A 225 9.41 13.96 -8.09
CA ALA A 225 9.80 12.57 -8.06
C ALA A 225 9.71 11.96 -6.65
N THR A 226 8.77 11.06 -6.44
CA THR A 226 8.60 10.32 -5.17
C THR A 226 9.55 9.14 -5.06
N PHE A 227 10.05 8.62 -6.19
CA PHE A 227 10.99 7.49 -6.25
C PHE A 227 12.14 7.79 -7.20
N TRP A 228 13.29 7.18 -6.94
CA TRP A 228 14.45 7.16 -7.83
C TRP A 228 14.76 5.72 -8.20
N ALA A 229 14.92 5.46 -9.49
CA ALA A 229 15.20 4.14 -10.04
C ALA A 229 16.62 4.12 -10.63
N TYR A 230 17.42 3.18 -10.15
CA TYR A 230 18.77 2.93 -10.61
C TYR A 230 18.79 1.74 -11.56
N ASP A 231 19.31 1.92 -12.78
CA ASP A 231 19.56 0.83 -13.72
C ASP A 231 20.49 -0.21 -13.11
N ILE A 232 20.10 -1.47 -13.10
CA ILE A 232 20.96 -2.56 -12.63
C ILE A 232 21.92 -2.95 -13.77
N PRO A 233 23.24 -2.70 -13.66
CA PRO A 233 24.19 -3.09 -14.68
C PRO A 233 24.12 -4.59 -14.99
N GLY A 234 24.03 -4.92 -16.28
CA GLY A 234 23.93 -6.30 -16.76
C GLY A 234 22.52 -6.88 -16.80
N GLN A 235 21.50 -6.17 -16.29
CA GLN A 235 20.10 -6.58 -16.31
C GLN A 235 19.23 -5.47 -16.95
N PRO A 236 19.10 -5.45 -18.29
CA PRO A 236 18.38 -4.38 -18.96
C PRO A 236 16.89 -4.40 -18.61
N ASN A 237 16.35 -3.22 -18.32
CA ASN A 237 14.98 -2.99 -17.84
C ASN A 237 14.70 -3.43 -16.41
N ASP A 238 15.71 -3.84 -15.64
CA ASP A 238 15.56 -4.10 -14.21
C ASP A 238 16.22 -2.96 -13.40
N PHE A 239 15.50 -2.48 -12.39
CA PHE A 239 15.85 -1.28 -11.67
C PHE A 239 15.75 -1.48 -10.16
N ALA A 240 16.72 -0.92 -9.43
CA ALA A 240 16.66 -0.79 -7.99
C ALA A 240 16.03 0.57 -7.64
N VAL A 241 14.88 0.55 -6.97
CA VAL A 241 14.08 1.73 -6.67
C VAL A 241 14.15 2.08 -5.19
N ILE A 242 14.44 3.34 -4.91
CA ILE A 242 14.52 3.93 -3.57
C ILE A 242 13.59 5.15 -3.47
N PRO A 243 13.10 5.49 -2.27
CA PRO A 243 12.24 6.66 -2.11
C PRO A 243 13.06 7.95 -2.15
N SER A 244 12.47 9.02 -2.67
CA SER A 244 13.11 10.32 -2.72
C SER A 244 13.36 10.89 -1.31
N PRO A 245 14.52 11.52 -1.06
CA PRO A 245 14.81 12.21 0.19
C PRO A 245 14.06 13.53 0.34
N MET A 246 13.48 14.06 -0.75
CA MET A 246 12.76 15.32 -0.77
C MET A 246 11.49 15.31 0.09
N PHE A 247 10.91 14.13 0.34
CA PHE A 247 9.63 13.99 1.01
C PHE A 247 9.75 13.17 2.30
N PRO A 248 9.07 13.59 3.37
CA PRO A 248 8.91 12.75 4.56
C PRO A 248 7.96 11.58 4.26
N TYR A 249 8.09 10.50 5.02
CA TYR A 249 7.12 9.40 4.97
C TYR A 249 5.93 9.73 5.86
N ASP A 250 4.89 10.33 5.29
CA ASP A 250 3.64 10.66 5.97
C ASP A 250 2.46 9.79 5.50
N GLN A 251 1.26 10.07 6.02
CA GLN A 251 0.05 9.31 5.68
C GLN A 251 -0.30 9.42 4.19
N LYS A 252 -0.09 10.61 3.61
CA LYS A 252 -0.39 10.84 2.19
C LYS A 252 0.55 10.02 1.32
N MET A 253 1.85 10.01 1.65
CA MET A 253 2.83 9.18 0.97
C MET A 253 2.51 7.69 1.11
N HIS A 254 2.10 7.27 2.30
CA HIS A 254 1.72 5.88 2.56
C HIS A 254 0.51 5.41 1.72
N GLU A 255 -0.56 6.21 1.70
CA GLU A 255 -1.85 5.80 1.13
C GLU A 255 -2.02 6.14 -0.35
N GLU A 256 -1.46 7.28 -0.80
CA GLU A 256 -1.76 7.89 -2.09
C GLU A 256 -0.55 7.97 -3.04
N ALA A 257 0.69 7.87 -2.53
CA ALA A 257 1.90 8.00 -3.37
C ALA A 257 2.53 6.66 -3.78
N GLY A 258 1.83 5.53 -3.59
CA GLY A 258 2.32 4.21 -3.97
C GLY A 258 3.38 3.62 -3.03
N MET A 259 3.64 4.23 -1.87
CA MET A 259 4.71 3.78 -0.95
C MET A 259 4.38 2.45 -0.26
N LYS A 260 3.13 2.20 0.12
CA LYS A 260 2.74 0.94 0.78
C LYS A 260 2.78 -0.27 -0.16
N GLU A 261 2.61 -0.05 -1.47
CA GLU A 261 2.76 -1.06 -2.51
C GLU A 261 4.24 -1.30 -2.86
N THR A 262 5.05 -0.22 -2.85
CA THR A 262 6.46 -0.27 -3.23
C THR A 262 7.36 -0.78 -2.12
N PHE A 263 7.06 -0.44 -0.87
CA PHE A 263 7.91 -0.74 0.27
C PHE A 263 7.14 -1.34 1.44
N ALA A 264 7.68 -2.43 1.97
CA ALA A 264 7.30 -2.92 3.29
C ALA A 264 7.86 -1.98 4.35
N ALA A 265 6.97 -1.32 5.09
CA ALA A 265 7.33 -0.43 6.19
C ALA A 265 6.35 -0.63 7.36
N ARG A 266 6.82 -0.46 8.59
CA ARG A 266 5.96 -0.45 9.78
C ARG A 266 5.40 0.95 10.03
N TYR A 267 4.58 1.41 9.09
CA TYR A 267 3.93 2.72 9.20
C TYR A 267 2.84 2.72 10.27
N GLU A 268 2.81 3.76 11.09
CA GLU A 268 1.74 4.01 12.06
C GLU A 268 0.84 5.15 11.57
N ALA A 269 -0.47 4.91 11.52
CA ALA A 269 -1.44 5.87 11.02
C ALA A 269 -1.37 7.20 11.78
N GLY A 270 -1.24 8.31 11.04
CA GLY A 270 -1.18 9.66 11.58
C GLY A 270 0.21 10.11 12.04
N LYS A 271 1.25 9.28 11.90
CA LYS A 271 2.65 9.69 12.08
C LYS A 271 3.27 10.17 10.76
N SER A 272 4.28 11.02 10.88
CA SER A 272 5.16 11.44 9.79
C SER A 272 6.59 11.14 10.21
N TYR A 273 7.37 10.54 9.31
CA TYR A 273 8.75 10.16 9.56
C TYR A 273 9.68 10.90 8.59
N ASP A 274 10.47 11.83 9.14
CA ASP A 274 11.51 12.53 8.36
C ASP A 274 12.76 11.67 8.19
N LYS A 275 13.05 10.82 9.19
CA LYS A 275 14.16 9.88 9.19
C LYS A 275 13.70 8.48 8.80
N LEU A 276 14.19 8.01 7.67
CA LEU A 276 13.98 6.64 7.20
C LEU A 276 15.27 6.08 6.63
N THR A 277 15.44 4.77 6.81
CA THR A 277 16.56 4.00 6.26
C THR A 277 16.01 2.98 5.27
N VAL A 278 16.68 2.88 4.13
CA VAL A 278 16.39 1.86 3.11
C VAL A 278 17.26 0.65 3.41
N ASP A 279 16.66 -0.40 3.96
CA ASP A 279 17.36 -1.67 4.24
C ASP A 279 17.50 -2.48 2.94
N MET A 280 16.48 -2.43 2.07
CA MET A 280 16.49 -3.07 0.76
C MET A 280 15.72 -2.21 -0.24
N PRO A 281 16.27 -1.90 -1.44
CA PRO A 281 15.52 -1.20 -2.47
C PRO A 281 14.40 -2.10 -3.01
N ALA A 282 13.37 -1.49 -3.58
CA ALA A 282 12.38 -2.24 -4.33
C ALA A 282 12.95 -2.60 -5.71
N LEU A 283 12.56 -3.73 -6.29
CA LEU A 283 12.99 -4.13 -7.63
C LEU A 283 11.85 -3.94 -8.62
N PHE A 284 12.09 -3.11 -9.63
CA PHE A 284 11.13 -2.80 -10.67
C PHE A 284 11.61 -3.37 -12.00
N SER A 285 10.66 -3.77 -12.85
CA SER A 285 10.94 -4.09 -14.24
C SER A 285 10.14 -3.20 -15.18
N LEU A 286 10.78 -2.70 -16.24
CA LEU A 286 10.13 -1.93 -17.30
C LEU A 286 9.76 -2.87 -18.45
N ARG A 287 8.46 -3.17 -18.59
CA ARG A 287 7.95 -4.07 -19.65
C ARG A 287 6.88 -3.36 -20.46
N LYS A 288 7.12 -3.21 -21.77
CA LYS A 288 6.20 -2.51 -22.69
C LYS A 288 5.89 -1.08 -22.22
N ASP A 289 6.93 -0.35 -21.81
CA ASP A 289 6.84 1.01 -21.26
C ASP A 289 5.95 1.13 -20.01
N LYS A 290 5.79 0.02 -19.27
CA LYS A 290 5.11 -0.01 -17.98
C LYS A 290 6.06 -0.47 -16.89
N TRP A 291 6.16 0.33 -15.83
CA TRP A 291 6.88 0.01 -14.61
C TRP A 291 6.08 -1.00 -13.78
N ASN A 292 6.70 -2.14 -13.44
CA ASN A 292 6.10 -3.18 -12.62
C ASN A 292 6.95 -3.43 -11.38
N ILE A 293 6.30 -3.54 -10.22
CA ILE A 293 6.96 -3.93 -8.98
C ILE A 293 7.15 -5.46 -9.03
N GLU A 294 8.39 -5.93 -9.19
CA GLU A 294 8.73 -7.35 -9.13
C GLU A 294 8.91 -7.81 -7.68
N GLN A 295 9.56 -6.95 -6.87
CA GLN A 295 9.77 -7.21 -5.45
C GLN A 295 9.65 -5.91 -4.64
N PRO A 296 8.82 -5.87 -3.59
CA PRO A 296 8.76 -4.70 -2.71
C PRO A 296 10.05 -4.58 -1.90
N GLY A 297 10.49 -3.34 -1.70
CA GLY A 297 11.66 -3.03 -0.87
C GLY A 297 11.33 -3.07 0.63
N LEU A 298 12.33 -2.80 1.47
CA LEU A 298 12.19 -2.75 2.91
C LEU A 298 12.66 -1.39 3.45
N LEU A 299 11.77 -0.71 4.17
CA LEU A 299 12.07 0.55 4.84
C LEU A 299 11.97 0.41 6.34
N LYS A 300 12.93 1.02 7.03
CA LYS A 300 12.91 1.21 8.47
C LYS A 300 12.61 2.67 8.76
N LEU A 301 11.47 2.90 9.43
CA LEU A 301 11.01 4.22 9.82
C LEU A 301 11.48 4.50 11.26
N GLU A 302 12.13 5.64 11.48
CA GLU A 302 12.59 6.09 12.81
C GLU A 302 11.79 7.33 13.19
N GLY A 303 11.04 7.25 14.29
CA GLY A 303 10.15 8.32 14.76
C GLY A 303 10.30 8.61 16.24
#